data_AF-A0A7G5H4D5-F1
#
_entry.id   AF-A0A7G5H4D5-F1
#
_cell.length_a   1.000
_cell.length_b   1.000
_cell.length_c   1.000
_cell.angle_alpha   90.00
_cell.angle_beta   90.00
_cell.angle_gamma   90.00
#
_symmetry.space_group_name_H-M   'P 1'
#
loop_
_entity.id
_entity.type
_entity.pdbx_description
1 polymer ?
#
loop_
_entity_poly.entity_id
_entity_poly.type
_entity_poly.pdbx_seq_one_letter_code
_entity_poly.pdbx_strand_id
1 'polypeptide(L)'
;MSNFIRLLKTLDYMRIVLGICILVDGYPLIFFFRETMRLAPGSTAFTAAALAGGLVLMVPFTFLRRLYRPNMTMFWMGLGFLLLSIIYMYLYNGVPGYEDSGRDMIYYAYMLIFLFLLINIPNEIIPVFIPVVVIFTLLSNLGLVYALITDPTWAIGQRATITLNNGDPGSGNPHSFSRNAFMGAIACAIWLLRPNTHVIFRLLSFFAGVLNIAILVLTQTRSAIVALALAIGLFLYFNVRPAQIRQVARSLVKPIPITIMVVGFLGVMYFFQRYLTVYFILYDYVTSFAERNLETVYAMLGLKAQGADYKAVLDDSTANRSASADFLRNVLLGHIHMLILGYGYKFLYLDVPIMEALADQGILGLVLFGGVIGMAGFYSLGIMRRNPNPLSVFLAYFFLLILIQSITNGRPYEISFWFPLALMIRFMGVDHLFPDHLHDNTPVDAHEQYVVIANPESA
;
A
#
# COMPACT_ATOMS: atom_id res chain seq x y z
N MET A 1 -36.53 -8.27 15.33
CA MET A 1 -36.39 -7.33 14.19
C MET A 1 -35.14 -6.44 14.27
N SER A 2 -34.82 -5.79 15.40
CA SER A 2 -33.64 -4.90 15.52
C SER A 2 -32.30 -5.57 15.15
N ASN A 3 -32.06 -6.81 15.61
CA ASN A 3 -30.82 -7.56 15.29
C ASN A 3 -30.70 -7.91 13.80
N PHE A 4 -31.82 -8.19 13.12
CA PHE A 4 -31.83 -8.48 11.68
C PHE A 4 -31.53 -7.23 10.85
N ILE A 5 -32.11 -6.08 11.23
CA ILE A 5 -31.82 -4.80 10.58
C ILE A 5 -30.35 -4.41 10.79
N ARG A 6 -29.79 -4.65 11.98
CA ARG A 6 -28.35 -4.44 12.25
C ARG A 6 -27.48 -5.34 11.38
N LEU A 7 -27.83 -6.63 11.25
CA LEU A 7 -27.10 -7.57 10.39
C LEU A 7 -27.11 -7.11 8.93
N LEU A 8 -28.27 -6.73 8.39
CA LEU A 8 -28.38 -6.24 7.02
C LEU A 8 -27.55 -4.98 6.78
N LYS A 9 -27.54 -4.04 7.74
CA LYS A 9 -26.67 -2.85 7.67
C LYS A 9 -25.19 -3.22 7.67
N THR A 10 -24.78 -4.14 8.54
CA THR A 10 -23.39 -4.61 8.58
C THR A 10 -23.00 -5.29 7.26
N LEU A 11 -23.86 -6.12 6.69
CA LEU A 11 -23.62 -6.76 5.39
C LEU A 11 -23.51 -5.74 4.25
N ASP A 12 -24.33 -4.69 4.26
CA ASP A 12 -24.23 -3.60 3.30
C ASP A 12 -22.89 -2.85 3.43
N TYR A 13 -22.44 -2.57 4.65
CA TYR A 13 -21.13 -1.97 4.86
C TYR A 13 -19.98 -2.91 4.47
N MET A 14 -20.10 -4.23 4.71
CA MET A 14 -19.13 -5.22 4.24
C MET A 14 -19.04 -5.23 2.71
N ARG A 15 -20.18 -5.15 2.02
CA ARG A 15 -20.28 -5.06 0.55
C ARG A 15 -19.53 -3.83 0.02
N ILE A 16 -19.76 -2.67 0.63
CA ILE A 16 -19.10 -1.42 0.24
C ILE A 16 -17.58 -1.52 0.45
N VAL A 17 -17.13 -2.02 1.60
CA VAL A 17 -15.70 -2.22 1.87
C VAL A 17 -15.08 -3.22 0.90
N LEU A 18 -15.79 -4.31 0.57
CA LEU A 18 -15.32 -5.26 -0.42
C LEU A 18 -15.13 -4.60 -1.79
N GLY A 19 -16.06 -3.74 -2.21
CA GLY A 19 -15.92 -2.94 -3.44
C GLY A 19 -14.70 -2.03 -3.41
N ILE A 20 -14.43 -1.38 -2.27
CA ILE A 20 -13.20 -0.59 -2.05
C ILE A 20 -11.95 -1.49 -2.20
N CYS A 21 -11.92 -2.65 -1.55
CA CYS A 21 -10.79 -3.59 -1.62
C CYS A 21 -10.52 -4.08 -3.04
N ILE A 22 -11.57 -4.37 -3.82
CA ILE A 22 -11.43 -4.80 -5.23
C ILE A 22 -10.74 -3.72 -6.07
N LEU A 23 -11.07 -2.44 -5.87
CA LEU A 23 -10.43 -1.37 -6.63
C LEU A 23 -9.02 -1.08 -6.14
N VAL A 24 -8.86 -0.90 -4.83
CA VAL A 24 -7.58 -0.53 -4.24
C VAL A 24 -6.54 -1.62 -4.46
N ASP A 25 -6.94 -2.88 -4.31
CA ASP A 25 -6.00 -4.01 -4.34
C ASP A 25 -6.57 -5.34 -4.83
N GLY A 26 -7.51 -5.31 -5.78
CA GLY A 26 -8.10 -6.51 -6.37
C GLY A 26 -7.26 -7.22 -7.42
N TYR A 27 -6.17 -6.62 -7.91
CA TYR A 27 -5.33 -7.23 -8.95
C TYR A 27 -4.90 -8.67 -8.66
N PRO A 28 -4.38 -9.01 -7.46
CA PRO A 28 -4.03 -10.39 -7.12
C PRO A 28 -5.18 -11.37 -7.33
N LEU A 29 -6.37 -11.03 -6.84
CA LEU A 29 -7.55 -11.87 -6.92
C LEU A 29 -8.09 -11.94 -8.35
N ILE A 30 -8.09 -10.82 -9.08
CA ILE A 30 -8.52 -10.77 -10.48
C ILE A 30 -7.58 -11.61 -11.35
N PHE A 31 -6.26 -11.50 -11.17
CA PHE A 31 -5.28 -12.28 -11.91
C PHE A 31 -5.36 -13.77 -11.59
N PHE A 32 -5.65 -14.13 -10.34
CA PHE A 32 -5.93 -15.51 -9.97
C PHE A 32 -7.12 -16.09 -10.74
N PHE A 33 -8.26 -15.39 -10.75
CA PHE A 33 -9.44 -15.85 -11.49
C PHE A 33 -9.22 -15.84 -13.01
N ARG A 34 -8.50 -14.84 -13.52
CA ARG A 34 -8.27 -14.63 -14.95
C ARG A 34 -7.30 -15.66 -15.54
N GLU A 35 -6.13 -15.81 -14.91
CA GLU A 35 -5.01 -16.61 -15.44
C GLU A 35 -4.98 -18.01 -14.82
N THR A 36 -5.00 -18.12 -13.49
CA THR A 36 -4.85 -19.43 -12.80
C THR A 36 -6.09 -20.31 -12.99
N MET A 37 -7.29 -19.75 -12.77
CA MET A 37 -8.55 -20.46 -13.00
C MET A 37 -8.98 -20.49 -14.47
N ARG A 38 -8.20 -19.82 -15.35
CA ARG A 38 -8.43 -19.73 -16.80
C ARG A 38 -9.84 -19.28 -17.20
N LEU A 39 -10.49 -18.43 -16.40
CA LEU A 39 -11.84 -17.94 -16.72
C LEU A 39 -11.84 -16.97 -17.92
N ALA A 40 -10.77 -16.19 -18.10
CA ALA A 40 -10.62 -15.28 -19.23
C ALA A 40 -9.13 -14.91 -19.49
N PRO A 41 -8.28 -15.87 -19.90
CA PRO A 41 -6.83 -15.67 -20.01
C PRO A 41 -6.46 -14.46 -20.87
N GLY A 42 -5.55 -13.59 -20.40
CA GLY A 42 -5.09 -12.40 -21.14
C GLY A 42 -6.14 -11.31 -21.39
N SER A 43 -7.38 -11.45 -20.90
CA SER A 43 -8.46 -10.50 -21.18
C SER A 43 -8.37 -9.23 -20.31
N THR A 44 -8.05 -8.10 -20.95
CA THR A 44 -8.14 -6.77 -20.33
C THR A 44 -9.57 -6.40 -20.00
N ALA A 45 -10.54 -6.82 -20.81
CA ALA A 45 -11.96 -6.60 -20.59
C ALA A 45 -12.47 -7.27 -19.31
N PHE A 46 -12.00 -8.49 -18.99
CA PHE A 46 -12.33 -9.16 -17.73
C PHE A 46 -11.85 -8.35 -16.52
N THR A 47 -10.64 -7.79 -16.61
CA THR A 47 -10.07 -6.96 -15.53
C THR A 47 -10.86 -5.68 -15.35
N ALA A 48 -11.22 -5.01 -16.45
CA ALA A 48 -12.07 -3.82 -16.42
C ALA A 48 -13.46 -4.13 -15.84
N ALA A 49 -14.09 -5.24 -16.25
CA ALA A 49 -15.39 -5.66 -15.73
C ALA A 49 -15.34 -5.97 -14.22
N ALA A 50 -14.29 -6.61 -13.74
CA ALA A 50 -14.10 -6.86 -12.31
C ALA A 50 -13.95 -5.56 -11.50
N LEU A 51 -13.18 -4.59 -12.01
CA LEU A 51 -13.04 -3.26 -11.39
C LEU A 51 -14.38 -2.49 -11.42
N ALA A 52 -15.11 -2.53 -12.53
CA ALA A 52 -16.45 -1.96 -12.62
C ALA A 52 -17.42 -2.62 -11.63
N GLY A 53 -17.33 -3.94 -11.44
CA GLY A 53 -18.05 -4.66 -10.39
C GLY A 53 -17.73 -4.12 -9.00
N GLY A 54 -16.46 -3.82 -8.72
CA GLY A 54 -16.04 -3.14 -7.49
C GLY A 54 -16.72 -1.79 -7.28
N LEU A 55 -16.80 -0.96 -8.32
CA LEU A 55 -17.52 0.33 -8.27
C LEU A 55 -19.01 0.14 -7.98
N VAL A 56 -19.66 -0.85 -8.60
CA VAL A 56 -21.09 -1.14 -8.38
C VAL A 56 -21.34 -1.58 -6.93
N LEU A 57 -20.45 -2.39 -6.36
CA LEU A 57 -20.56 -2.82 -4.96
C LEU A 57 -20.43 -1.66 -3.96
N MET A 58 -19.72 -0.59 -4.33
CA MET A 58 -19.56 0.59 -3.48
C MET A 58 -20.80 1.48 -3.42
N VAL A 59 -21.78 1.34 -4.32
CA VAL A 59 -22.96 2.23 -4.38
C VAL A 59 -23.82 2.02 -3.13
N PRO A 60 -23.89 3.00 -2.19
CA PRO A 60 -24.67 2.86 -0.98
C PRO A 60 -26.16 3.11 -1.26
N PHE A 61 -27.06 2.62 -0.41
CA PHE A 61 -28.49 2.94 -0.51
C PHE A 61 -28.80 4.44 -0.36
N THR A 62 -27.88 5.20 0.23
CA THR A 62 -27.94 6.66 0.38
C THR A 62 -27.30 7.43 -0.77
N PHE A 63 -27.00 6.77 -1.90
CA PHE A 63 -26.36 7.40 -3.06
C PHE A 63 -27.06 8.71 -3.46
N LEU A 64 -26.28 9.78 -3.60
CA LEU A 64 -26.71 11.16 -3.89
C LEU A 64 -27.63 11.83 -2.85
N ARG A 65 -28.05 11.13 -1.80
CA ARG A 65 -28.88 11.71 -0.72
C ARG A 65 -28.04 12.34 0.38
N ARG A 66 -26.85 11.79 0.64
CA ARG A 66 -25.94 12.28 1.67
C ARG A 66 -24.51 12.27 1.16
N LEU A 67 -23.90 13.44 1.13
CA LEU A 67 -22.50 13.63 0.77
C LEU A 67 -21.70 13.88 2.03
N TYR A 68 -20.59 13.17 2.17
CA TYR A 68 -19.69 13.32 3.30
C TYR A 68 -18.47 14.15 2.88
N ARG A 69 -18.04 15.06 3.74
CA ARG A 69 -16.94 15.98 3.43
C ARG A 69 -15.60 15.22 3.43
N PRO A 70 -14.84 15.22 2.31
CA PRO A 70 -13.46 14.77 2.30
C PRO A 70 -12.54 15.88 2.84
N ASN A 71 -11.24 15.60 2.87
CA ASN A 71 -10.23 16.62 3.09
C ASN A 71 -10.21 17.60 1.90
N MET A 72 -10.82 18.78 2.06
CA MET A 72 -11.05 19.71 0.96
C MET A 72 -9.76 20.12 0.25
N THR A 73 -8.67 20.35 1.01
CA THR A 73 -7.38 20.73 0.43
C THR A 73 -6.81 19.61 -0.43
N MET A 74 -6.72 18.39 0.09
CA MET A 74 -6.21 17.25 -0.68
C MET A 74 -7.13 16.90 -1.86
N PHE A 75 -8.44 17.08 -1.69
CA PHE A 75 -9.43 16.84 -2.74
C PHE A 75 -9.24 17.77 -3.93
N TRP A 76 -9.13 19.09 -3.70
CA TRP A 76 -8.92 20.04 -4.78
C TRP A 76 -7.56 19.91 -5.44
N MET A 77 -6.51 19.60 -4.66
CA MET A 77 -5.18 19.34 -5.23
C MET A 77 -5.18 18.07 -6.10
N GLY A 78 -5.80 16.99 -5.60
CA GLY A 78 -5.90 15.73 -6.33
C GLY A 78 -6.76 15.86 -7.60
N LEU A 79 -7.94 16.47 -7.50
CA LEU A 79 -8.80 16.73 -8.65
C LEU A 79 -8.11 17.66 -9.65
N GLY A 80 -7.44 18.70 -9.16
CA GLY A 80 -6.66 19.62 -9.98
C GLY A 80 -5.58 18.90 -10.77
N PHE A 81 -4.85 17.96 -10.16
CA PHE A 81 -3.82 17.18 -10.86
C PHE A 81 -4.43 16.26 -11.93
N LEU A 82 -5.52 15.56 -11.62
CA LEU A 82 -6.20 14.69 -12.59
C LEU A 82 -6.70 15.48 -13.80
N LEU A 83 -7.32 16.65 -13.55
CA LEU A 83 -7.78 17.54 -14.62
C LEU A 83 -6.61 18.12 -15.42
N LEU A 84 -5.54 18.54 -14.75
CA LEU A 84 -4.31 18.98 -15.41
C LEU A 84 -3.75 17.90 -16.33
N SER A 85 -3.72 16.65 -15.86
CA SER A 85 -3.22 15.51 -16.63
C SER A 85 -4.06 15.26 -17.88
N ILE A 86 -5.39 15.34 -17.76
CA ILE A 86 -6.30 15.25 -18.91
C ILE A 86 -6.07 16.39 -19.90
N ILE A 87 -5.92 17.63 -19.41
CA ILE A 87 -5.65 18.79 -20.25
C ILE A 87 -4.32 18.64 -20.98
N TYR A 88 -3.26 18.23 -20.28
CA TYR A 88 -1.93 18.02 -20.87
C TYR A 88 -1.96 16.90 -21.90
N MET A 89 -2.71 15.82 -21.66
CA MET A 89 -2.85 14.73 -22.62
C MET A 89 -3.39 15.21 -23.99
N TYR A 90 -4.31 16.18 -24.00
CA TYR A 90 -4.89 16.70 -25.24
C TYR A 90 -4.16 17.92 -25.83
N LEU A 91 -3.65 18.82 -24.99
CA LEU A 91 -3.07 20.10 -25.44
C LEU A 91 -1.54 20.06 -25.56
N TYR A 92 -0.87 19.28 -24.72
CA TYR A 92 0.59 19.25 -24.59
C TYR A 92 1.07 17.80 -24.54
N ASN A 93 0.90 17.10 -25.64
CA ASN A 93 1.34 15.73 -25.77
C ASN A 93 2.86 15.69 -25.96
N GLY A 94 3.58 15.07 -25.02
CA GLY A 94 5.03 14.96 -25.07
C GLY A 94 5.54 14.05 -26.19
N VAL A 95 4.68 13.17 -26.72
CA VAL A 95 5.00 12.23 -27.79
C VAL A 95 4.12 12.51 -29.02
N PRO A 96 4.71 12.91 -30.17
CA PRO A 96 3.94 13.08 -31.40
C PRO A 96 3.22 11.78 -31.77
N GLY A 97 1.88 11.80 -31.84
CA GLY A 97 1.09 10.64 -32.24
C GLY A 97 0.74 9.64 -31.13
N TYR A 98 0.67 10.03 -29.85
CA TYR A 98 0.23 9.13 -28.77
C TYR A 98 -1.14 8.47 -29.03
N GLU A 99 -1.14 7.18 -29.37
CA GLU A 99 -2.35 6.41 -29.74
C GLU A 99 -3.12 5.86 -28.52
N ASP A 100 -2.51 5.86 -27.33
CA ASP A 100 -3.06 5.24 -26.11
C ASP A 100 -4.00 6.15 -25.29
N SER A 101 -4.39 7.31 -25.83
CA SER A 101 -5.22 8.30 -25.14
C SER A 101 -6.58 7.75 -24.69
N GLY A 102 -7.18 6.83 -25.46
CA GLY A 102 -8.44 6.18 -25.11
C GLY A 102 -8.35 5.30 -23.86
N ARG A 103 -7.26 4.52 -23.72
CA ARG A 103 -7.04 3.64 -22.56
C ARG A 103 -6.79 4.48 -21.30
N ASP A 104 -5.97 5.52 -21.41
CA ASP A 104 -5.70 6.42 -20.29
C ASP A 104 -6.96 7.17 -19.84
N MET A 105 -7.81 7.61 -20.77
CA MET A 105 -9.09 8.24 -20.44
C MET A 105 -10.00 7.30 -19.63
N ILE A 106 -10.04 6.02 -19.98
CA ILE A 106 -10.78 5.02 -19.19
C ILE A 106 -10.23 4.94 -17.77
N TYR A 107 -8.91 4.94 -17.59
CA TYR A 107 -8.31 4.96 -16.24
C TYR A 107 -8.66 6.24 -15.47
N TYR A 108 -8.62 7.42 -16.10
CA TYR A 108 -9.10 8.66 -15.47
C TYR A 108 -10.57 8.59 -15.09
N ALA A 109 -11.42 8.01 -15.93
CA ALA A 109 -12.83 7.81 -15.62
C ALA A 109 -12.99 6.92 -14.38
N TYR A 110 -12.28 5.79 -14.28
CA TYR A 110 -12.29 4.95 -13.08
C TYR A 110 -11.84 5.71 -11.82
N MET A 111 -10.77 6.50 -11.91
CA MET A 111 -10.26 7.31 -10.79
C MET A 111 -11.27 8.36 -10.31
N LEU A 112 -11.89 9.10 -11.25
CA LEU A 112 -12.88 10.12 -10.95
C LEU A 112 -14.18 9.53 -10.40
N ILE A 113 -14.68 8.44 -10.99
CA ILE A 113 -15.88 7.75 -10.49
C ILE A 113 -15.62 7.21 -9.09
N PHE A 114 -14.45 6.59 -8.85
CA PHE A 114 -14.09 6.09 -7.52
C PHE A 114 -14.03 7.21 -6.48
N LEU A 115 -13.36 8.33 -6.80
CA LEU A 115 -13.29 9.51 -5.93
C LEU A 115 -14.69 10.04 -5.60
N PHE A 116 -15.58 10.12 -6.60
CA PHE A 116 -16.98 10.54 -6.41
C PHE A 116 -17.78 9.56 -5.53
N LEU A 117 -17.62 8.26 -5.73
CA LEU A 117 -18.29 7.25 -4.92
C LEU A 117 -17.83 7.30 -3.46
N LEU A 118 -16.53 7.53 -3.20
CA LEU A 118 -16.01 7.66 -1.84
C LEU A 118 -16.66 8.81 -1.04
N ILE A 119 -17.04 9.91 -1.69
CA ILE A 119 -17.77 11.03 -1.05
C ILE A 119 -19.17 10.59 -0.60
N ASN A 120 -19.78 9.62 -1.28
CA ASN A 120 -21.10 9.10 -0.94
C ASN A 120 -21.05 8.03 0.18
N ILE A 121 -19.86 7.53 0.55
CA ILE A 121 -19.72 6.42 1.49
C ILE A 121 -19.88 6.87 2.95
N PRO A 122 -20.74 6.18 3.74
CA PRO A 122 -20.92 6.41 5.17
C PRO A 122 -19.65 6.15 5.98
N ASN A 123 -19.44 6.91 7.06
CA ASN A 123 -18.29 6.71 7.98
C ASN A 123 -18.46 5.43 8.82
N GLU A 124 -19.68 4.91 8.91
CA GLU A 124 -20.07 3.70 9.62
C GLU A 124 -19.43 2.41 9.05
N ILE A 125 -18.65 2.50 7.97
CA ILE A 125 -17.81 1.40 7.46
C ILE A 125 -16.58 1.11 8.32
N ILE A 126 -16.11 2.07 9.13
CA ILE A 126 -14.89 1.97 9.96
C ILE A 126 -14.80 0.66 10.76
N PRO A 127 -15.82 0.22 11.53
CA PRO A 127 -15.74 -1.00 12.34
C PRO A 127 -15.64 -2.29 11.50
N VAL A 128 -16.12 -2.25 10.25
CA VAL A 128 -16.18 -3.40 9.35
C VAL A 128 -14.95 -3.47 8.44
N PHE A 129 -14.22 -2.35 8.31
CA PHE A 129 -13.14 -2.21 7.35
C PHE A 129 -12.01 -3.23 7.57
N ILE A 130 -11.44 -3.28 8.78
CA ILE A 130 -10.31 -4.16 9.08
C ILE A 130 -10.64 -5.65 8.89
N PRO A 131 -11.75 -6.19 9.44
CA PRO A 131 -12.10 -7.60 9.22
C PRO A 131 -12.23 -7.98 7.73
N VAL A 132 -12.85 -7.11 6.92
CA VAL A 132 -13.01 -7.37 5.48
C VAL A 132 -11.67 -7.35 4.75
N VAL A 133 -10.78 -6.40 5.08
CA VAL A 133 -9.42 -6.35 4.52
C VAL A 133 -8.62 -7.60 4.85
N VAL A 134 -8.70 -8.11 6.09
CA VAL A 134 -7.99 -9.34 6.50
C VAL A 134 -8.50 -10.56 5.73
N ILE A 135 -9.82 -10.71 5.59
CA ILE A 135 -10.40 -11.82 4.82
C ILE A 135 -10.05 -11.71 3.33
N PHE A 136 -10.14 -10.51 2.77
CA PHE A 136 -9.85 -10.25 1.36
C PHE A 136 -8.39 -10.54 1.00
N THR A 137 -7.46 -10.06 1.83
CA THR A 137 -6.02 -10.29 1.65
C THR A 137 -5.68 -11.76 1.85
N LEU A 138 -6.28 -12.42 2.85
CA LEU A 138 -6.11 -13.86 3.06
C LEU A 138 -6.54 -14.67 1.82
N LEU A 139 -7.72 -14.40 1.25
CA LEU A 139 -8.20 -15.09 0.05
C LEU A 139 -7.28 -14.84 -1.16
N SER A 140 -6.86 -13.59 -1.35
CA SER A 140 -5.94 -13.20 -2.43
C SER A 140 -4.60 -13.92 -2.34
N ASN A 141 -4.06 -14.02 -1.11
CA ASN A 141 -2.78 -14.63 -0.82
C ASN A 141 -2.81 -16.15 -0.85
N LEU A 142 -3.91 -16.77 -0.43
CA LEU A 142 -4.14 -18.20 -0.67
C LEU A 142 -4.25 -18.50 -2.16
N GLY A 143 -4.89 -17.62 -2.94
CA GLY A 143 -4.94 -17.72 -4.39
C GLY A 143 -3.54 -17.70 -5.02
N LEU A 144 -2.65 -16.81 -4.56
CA LEU A 144 -1.26 -16.80 -5.01
C LEU A 144 -0.54 -18.10 -4.65
N VAL A 145 -0.63 -18.57 -3.41
CA VAL A 145 0.02 -19.82 -2.98
C VAL A 145 -0.45 -21.00 -3.82
N TYR A 146 -1.76 -21.09 -4.09
CA TYR A 146 -2.31 -22.10 -4.99
C TYR A 146 -1.70 -21.99 -6.39
N ALA A 147 -1.67 -20.77 -6.96
CA ALA A 147 -1.13 -20.54 -8.29
C ALA A 147 0.34 -20.99 -8.41
N LEU A 148 1.17 -20.66 -7.41
CA LEU A 148 2.58 -21.04 -7.37
C LEU A 148 2.79 -22.56 -7.25
N ILE A 149 1.94 -23.26 -6.49
CA ILE A 149 2.02 -24.73 -6.35
C ILE A 149 1.59 -25.42 -7.65
N THR A 150 0.62 -24.84 -8.37
CA THR A 150 0.12 -25.41 -9.63
C THR A 150 0.96 -25.08 -10.85
N ASP A 151 1.84 -24.07 -10.76
CA ASP A 151 2.68 -23.63 -11.87
C ASP A 151 3.96 -24.48 -11.96
N PRO A 152 4.14 -25.29 -13.03
CA PRO A 152 5.34 -26.11 -13.21
C PRO A 152 6.58 -25.28 -13.55
N THR A 153 6.42 -24.01 -13.93
CA THR A 153 7.53 -23.11 -14.31
C THR A 153 8.09 -22.33 -13.13
N TRP A 154 7.37 -22.29 -12.01
CA TRP A 154 7.80 -21.56 -10.82
C TRP A 154 8.92 -22.31 -10.10
N ALA A 155 10.08 -21.66 -10.02
CA ALA A 155 11.21 -22.14 -9.24
C ALA A 155 11.36 -21.32 -7.95
N ILE A 156 11.67 -22.03 -6.86
CA ILE A 156 11.97 -21.41 -5.58
C ILE A 156 13.21 -20.52 -5.74
N GLY A 157 13.08 -19.23 -5.42
CA GLY A 157 14.11 -18.19 -5.65
C GLY A 157 13.70 -17.15 -6.70
N GLN A 158 12.70 -17.44 -7.53
CA GLN A 158 12.06 -16.45 -8.40
C GLN A 158 11.08 -15.56 -7.61
N ARG A 159 10.87 -14.32 -8.06
CA ARG A 159 9.89 -13.41 -7.44
C ARG A 159 8.50 -14.03 -7.56
N ALA A 160 7.82 -14.25 -6.44
CA ALA A 160 6.47 -14.81 -6.45
C ALA A 160 5.49 -13.89 -7.18
N THR A 161 4.92 -14.37 -8.28
CA THR A 161 3.86 -13.70 -9.02
C THR A 161 3.11 -14.73 -9.85
N ILE A 162 1.86 -14.43 -10.19
CA ILE A 162 1.13 -15.15 -11.24
C ILE A 162 1.71 -14.72 -12.59
N THR A 163 2.16 -15.67 -13.40
CA THR A 163 2.66 -15.41 -14.75
C THR A 163 1.52 -14.97 -15.65
N LEU A 164 1.69 -13.81 -16.30
CA LEU A 164 0.79 -13.35 -17.34
C LEU A 164 1.13 -14.15 -18.61
N ASN A 165 0.11 -14.65 -19.32
CA ASN A 165 0.27 -15.55 -20.46
C ASN A 165 0.78 -14.81 -21.74
N ASN A 166 1.94 -14.15 -21.62
CA ASN A 166 2.58 -13.35 -22.67
C ASN A 166 3.85 -14.01 -23.25
N GLY A 167 4.07 -15.31 -23.00
CA GLY A 167 5.16 -16.08 -23.61
C GLY A 167 6.48 -16.11 -22.84
N ASP A 168 6.68 -15.25 -21.84
CA ASP A 168 7.88 -15.24 -20.99
C ASP A 168 7.64 -15.89 -19.61
N PRO A 169 8.40 -16.95 -19.24
CA PRO A 169 8.39 -17.50 -17.89
C PRO A 169 8.79 -16.42 -16.88
N GLY A 170 7.89 -16.10 -15.93
CA GLY A 170 8.14 -15.07 -14.90
C GLY A 170 7.65 -13.65 -15.23
N SER A 171 6.97 -13.42 -16.35
CA SER A 171 6.33 -12.14 -16.69
C SER A 171 5.07 -11.90 -15.84
N GLY A 172 5.24 -11.56 -14.56
CA GLY A 172 4.14 -11.16 -13.68
C GLY A 172 4.48 -9.90 -12.87
N ASN A 173 3.48 -9.34 -12.20
CA ASN A 173 3.66 -8.14 -11.37
C ASN A 173 3.77 -8.51 -9.88
N PRO A 174 4.99 -8.75 -9.34
CA PRO A 174 5.17 -9.04 -7.92
C PRO A 174 4.79 -7.85 -7.02
N HIS A 175 4.79 -6.61 -7.55
CA HIS A 175 4.43 -5.42 -6.78
C HIS A 175 2.95 -5.43 -6.34
N SER A 176 2.02 -5.93 -7.16
CA SER A 176 0.61 -6.03 -6.75
C SER A 176 0.40 -7.03 -5.61
N PHE A 177 1.11 -8.16 -5.61
CA PHE A 177 1.01 -9.16 -4.54
C PHE A 177 1.69 -8.68 -3.25
N SER A 178 2.83 -7.98 -3.38
CA SER A 178 3.52 -7.40 -2.22
C SER A 178 2.68 -6.33 -1.51
N ARG A 179 1.92 -5.53 -2.27
CA ARG A 179 1.02 -4.52 -1.74
C ARG A 179 -0.12 -5.16 -0.96
N ASN A 180 -0.70 -6.24 -1.48
CA ASN A 180 -1.73 -7.02 -0.80
C ASN A 180 -1.24 -7.63 0.51
N ALA A 181 -0.07 -8.26 0.46
CA ALA A 181 0.59 -8.81 1.63
C ALA A 181 0.90 -7.73 2.68
N PHE A 182 1.40 -6.56 2.27
CA PHE A 182 1.63 -5.43 3.18
C PHE A 182 0.34 -4.91 3.81
N MET A 183 -0.71 -4.73 3.00
CA MET A 183 -2.04 -4.33 3.44
C MET A 183 -2.60 -5.30 4.48
N GLY A 184 -2.50 -6.60 4.20
CA GLY A 184 -2.95 -7.66 5.08
C GLY A 184 -2.14 -7.73 6.38
N ALA A 185 -0.82 -7.54 6.32
CA ALA A 185 0.05 -7.54 7.50
C ALA A 185 -0.33 -6.41 8.48
N ILE A 186 -0.55 -5.19 7.98
CA ILE A 186 -0.99 -4.05 8.80
C ILE A 186 -2.38 -4.32 9.39
N ALA A 187 -3.33 -4.76 8.57
CA ALA A 187 -4.70 -5.02 9.04
C ALA A 187 -4.72 -6.11 10.12
N CYS A 188 -3.93 -7.18 9.96
CA CYS A 188 -3.79 -8.24 10.96
C CYS A 188 -3.17 -7.72 12.26
N ALA A 189 -2.15 -6.87 12.19
CA ALA A 189 -1.53 -6.27 13.37
C ALA A 189 -2.53 -5.41 14.16
N ILE A 190 -3.31 -4.57 13.47
CA ILE A 190 -4.36 -3.75 14.09
C ILE A 190 -5.44 -4.63 14.73
N TRP A 191 -5.90 -5.68 14.04
CA TRP A 191 -6.96 -6.54 14.55
C TRP A 191 -6.54 -7.38 15.76
N LEU A 192 -5.26 -7.82 15.77
CA LEU A 192 -4.68 -8.59 16.86
C LEU A 192 -4.53 -7.77 18.15
N LEU A 193 -4.18 -6.49 18.02
CA LEU A 193 -4.03 -5.57 19.16
C LEU A 193 -5.36 -5.12 19.77
N ARG A 194 -6.50 -5.43 19.13
CA ARG A 194 -7.82 -5.01 19.60
C ARG A 194 -8.30 -5.86 20.79
N PRO A 195 -8.71 -5.25 21.92
CA PRO A 195 -9.09 -5.97 23.13
C PRO A 195 -10.36 -6.82 22.97
N ASN A 196 -11.29 -6.41 22.11
CA ASN A 196 -12.62 -7.03 21.95
C ASN A 196 -12.69 -8.14 20.88
N THR A 197 -11.55 -8.62 20.37
CA THR A 197 -11.53 -9.66 19.32
C THR A 197 -11.68 -11.06 19.93
N HIS A 198 -12.66 -11.85 19.45
CA HIS A 198 -12.79 -13.25 19.86
C HIS A 198 -11.54 -14.06 19.54
N VAL A 199 -11.26 -15.10 20.33
CA VAL A 199 -10.06 -15.94 20.21
C VAL A 199 -9.90 -16.54 18.80
N ILE A 200 -11.00 -17.00 18.18
CA ILE A 200 -10.97 -17.56 16.82
C ILE A 200 -10.49 -16.52 15.80
N PHE A 201 -11.00 -15.29 15.87
CA PHE A 201 -10.60 -14.21 14.98
C PHE A 201 -9.17 -13.73 15.25
N ARG A 202 -8.68 -13.82 16.50
CA ARG A 202 -7.27 -13.58 16.81
C ARG A 202 -6.36 -14.63 16.20
N LEU A 203 -6.71 -15.91 16.31
CA LEU A 203 -5.95 -17.00 15.68
C LEU A 203 -5.95 -16.88 14.16
N LEU A 204 -7.10 -16.55 13.56
CA LEU A 204 -7.21 -16.28 12.12
C LEU A 204 -6.32 -15.10 11.70
N SER A 205 -6.34 -14.00 12.46
CA SER A 205 -5.50 -12.82 12.20
C SER A 205 -4.02 -13.14 12.33
N PHE A 206 -3.64 -13.97 13.31
CA PHE A 206 -2.26 -14.40 13.48
C PHE A 206 -1.80 -15.26 12.29
N PHE A 207 -2.58 -16.26 11.91
CA PHE A 207 -2.30 -17.11 10.74
C PHE A 207 -2.21 -16.28 9.46
N ALA A 208 -3.20 -15.41 9.20
CA ALA A 208 -3.20 -14.52 8.05
C ALA A 208 -1.99 -13.57 8.08
N GLY A 209 -1.63 -13.01 9.24
CA GLY A 209 -0.47 -12.15 9.41
C GLY A 209 0.84 -12.85 9.05
N VAL A 210 1.04 -14.08 9.52
CA VAL A 210 2.24 -14.88 9.17
C VAL A 210 2.29 -15.18 7.68
N LEU A 211 1.15 -15.58 7.09
CA LEU A 211 1.06 -15.83 5.64
C LEU A 211 1.37 -14.57 4.82
N ASN A 212 0.83 -13.41 5.23
CA ASN A 212 1.10 -12.12 4.59
C ASN A 212 2.59 -11.77 4.65
N ILE A 213 3.26 -11.95 5.80
CA ILE A 213 4.70 -11.71 5.92
C ILE A 213 5.48 -12.68 5.02
N ALA A 214 5.11 -13.96 4.98
CA ALA A 214 5.77 -14.93 4.12
C ALA A 214 5.66 -14.54 2.63
N ILE A 215 4.49 -14.11 2.16
CA ILE A 215 4.29 -13.67 0.77
C ILE A 215 5.02 -12.36 0.48
N LEU A 216 5.05 -11.43 1.43
CA LEU A 216 5.83 -10.19 1.29
C LEU A 216 7.32 -10.52 1.10
N VAL A 217 7.84 -11.48 1.85
CA VAL A 217 9.21 -11.98 1.64
C VAL A 217 9.32 -12.61 0.26
N LEU A 218 8.46 -13.57 -0.11
CA LEU A 218 8.46 -14.33 -1.38
C LEU A 218 8.39 -13.47 -2.65
N THR A 219 7.73 -12.32 -2.58
CA THR A 219 7.60 -11.37 -3.71
C THR A 219 8.89 -10.56 -3.96
N GLN A 220 9.83 -10.52 -3.01
CA GLN A 220 11.13 -9.80 -3.08
C GLN A 220 11.04 -8.32 -3.49
N THR A 221 9.92 -7.65 -3.23
CA THR A 221 9.77 -6.25 -3.64
C THR A 221 10.45 -5.32 -2.65
N ARG A 222 11.53 -4.66 -3.08
CA ARG A 222 12.34 -3.77 -2.24
C ARG A 222 11.50 -2.67 -1.56
N SER A 223 10.58 -2.04 -2.29
CA SER A 223 9.72 -0.97 -1.78
C SER A 223 8.81 -1.42 -0.62
N ALA A 224 8.20 -2.61 -0.71
CA ALA A 224 7.34 -3.12 0.37
C ALA A 224 8.12 -3.54 1.62
N ILE A 225 9.33 -4.09 1.46
CA ILE A 225 10.20 -4.45 2.59
C ILE A 225 10.65 -3.20 3.34
N VAL A 226 11.09 -2.16 2.62
CA VAL A 226 11.46 -0.87 3.23
C VAL A 226 10.25 -0.23 3.91
N ALA A 227 9.06 -0.32 3.30
CA ALA A 227 7.82 0.19 3.89
C ALA A 227 7.46 -0.54 5.19
N LEU A 228 7.66 -1.85 5.25
CA LEU A 228 7.44 -2.65 6.46
C LEU A 228 8.44 -2.29 7.56
N ALA A 229 9.73 -2.16 7.23
CA ALA A 229 10.74 -1.73 8.18
C ALA A 229 10.43 -0.33 8.74
N LEU A 230 10.02 0.60 7.88
CA LEU A 230 9.61 1.94 8.29
C LEU A 230 8.34 1.92 9.16
N ALA A 231 7.34 1.12 8.79
CA ALA A 231 6.10 0.95 9.55
C ALA A 231 6.38 0.40 10.96
N ILE A 232 7.23 -0.62 11.07
CA ILE A 232 7.66 -1.17 12.36
C ILE A 232 8.42 -0.12 13.16
N GLY A 233 9.37 0.59 12.53
CA GLY A 233 10.15 1.65 13.19
C GLY A 233 9.27 2.77 13.75
N LEU A 234 8.32 3.28 12.96
CA LEU A 234 7.38 4.32 13.39
C LEU A 234 6.39 3.80 14.43
N PHE A 235 5.92 2.55 14.31
CA PHE A 235 5.07 1.94 15.32
C PHE A 235 5.79 1.86 16.68
N LEU A 236 7.04 1.37 16.69
CA LEU A 236 7.86 1.32 17.90
C LEU A 236 8.13 2.71 18.47
N TYR A 237 8.40 3.70 17.61
CA TYR A 237 8.67 5.08 18.03
C TYR A 237 7.45 5.77 18.68
N PHE A 238 6.25 5.62 18.10
CA PHE A 238 5.06 6.32 18.57
C PHE A 238 4.26 5.56 19.62
N ASN A 239 4.21 4.23 19.55
CA ASN A 239 3.28 3.42 20.36
C ASN A 239 3.95 2.64 21.49
N VAL A 240 5.27 2.44 21.44
CA VAL A 240 5.98 1.68 22.48
C VAL A 240 6.73 2.62 23.42
N ARG A 241 6.40 2.54 24.72
CA ARG A 241 7.11 3.33 25.73
C ARG A 241 8.52 2.76 25.94
N PRO A 242 9.58 3.59 26.08
CA PRO A 242 10.94 3.11 26.35
C PRO A 242 11.05 2.19 27.58
N ALA A 243 10.18 2.40 28.57
CA ALA A 243 10.08 1.55 29.76
C ALA A 243 9.67 0.10 29.42
N GLN A 244 8.78 -0.10 28.45
CA GLN A 244 8.34 -1.42 28.00
C GLN A 244 9.48 -2.13 27.23
N ILE A 245 10.22 -1.41 26.40
CA ILE A 245 11.41 -1.95 25.70
C ILE A 245 12.46 -2.38 26.73
N ARG A 246 12.72 -1.55 27.73
CA ARG A 246 13.65 -1.89 28.83
C ARG A 246 13.16 -3.09 29.64
N GLN A 247 11.85 -3.26 29.82
CA GLN A 247 11.27 -4.41 30.50
C GLN A 247 11.38 -5.70 29.67
N VAL A 248 11.14 -5.63 28.35
CA VAL A 248 11.34 -6.76 27.42
C VAL A 248 12.81 -7.13 27.34
N ALA A 249 13.71 -6.16 27.17
CA ALA A 249 15.15 -6.39 27.16
C ALA A 249 15.64 -7.01 28.48
N ARG A 250 15.18 -6.51 29.63
CA ARG A 250 15.48 -7.13 30.94
C ARG A 250 14.87 -8.52 31.09
N SER A 251 13.72 -8.78 30.47
CA SER A 251 13.11 -10.11 30.46
C SER A 251 13.90 -11.09 29.60
N LEU A 252 14.50 -10.65 28.49
CA LEU A 252 15.34 -11.48 27.62
C LEU A 252 16.64 -11.94 28.31
N VAL A 253 17.14 -11.19 29.31
CA VAL A 253 18.32 -11.55 30.10
C VAL A 253 17.98 -12.47 31.29
N LYS A 254 16.71 -12.80 31.51
CA LYS A 254 16.33 -13.78 32.55
C LYS A 254 16.74 -15.20 32.11
N PRO A 255 17.11 -16.08 33.06
CA PRO A 255 17.59 -17.42 32.74
C PRO A 255 16.56 -18.24 31.95
N ILE A 256 15.26 -18.11 32.23
CA ILE A 256 14.21 -18.88 31.55
C ILE A 256 14.11 -18.51 30.05
N PRO A 257 13.98 -17.24 29.64
CA PRO A 257 14.03 -16.84 28.22
C PRO A 257 15.34 -17.17 27.51
N ILE A 258 16.48 -17.10 28.20
CA ILE A 258 17.77 -17.53 27.63
C ILE A 258 17.74 -19.03 27.32
N THR A 259 17.28 -19.86 28.27
CA THR A 259 17.15 -21.31 28.05
C THR A 259 16.17 -21.62 26.92
N ILE A 260 15.04 -20.90 26.84
CA ILE A 260 14.07 -21.03 25.74
C ILE A 260 14.69 -20.60 24.41
N MET A 261 15.48 -19.52 24.37
CA MET A 261 16.21 -19.10 23.17
C MET A 261 17.27 -20.12 22.75
N VAL A 262 18.04 -20.68 23.68
CA VAL A 262 19.07 -21.68 23.38
C VAL A 262 18.42 -22.97 22.88
N VAL A 263 17.35 -23.45 23.53
CA VAL A 263 16.59 -24.62 23.08
C VAL A 263 15.93 -24.36 21.73
N GLY A 264 15.36 -23.16 21.54
CA GLY A 264 14.77 -22.75 20.26
C GLY A 264 15.81 -22.68 19.15
N PHE A 265 17.00 -22.11 19.43
CA PHE A 265 18.11 -22.02 18.48
C PHE A 265 18.66 -23.40 18.11
N LEU A 266 18.86 -24.28 19.09
CA LEU A 266 19.25 -25.67 18.86
C LEU A 266 18.16 -26.43 18.07
N GLY A 267 16.89 -26.17 18.34
CA GLY A 267 15.76 -26.73 17.60
C GLY A 267 15.71 -26.27 16.14
N VAL A 268 15.96 -24.98 15.89
CA VAL A 268 16.08 -24.41 14.54
C VAL A 268 17.30 -24.98 13.82
N MET A 269 18.45 -25.11 14.49
CA MET A 269 19.63 -25.75 13.93
C MET A 269 19.36 -27.22 13.57
N TYR A 270 18.73 -27.98 14.47
CA TYR A 270 18.35 -29.37 14.23
C TYR A 270 17.36 -29.49 13.06
N PHE A 271 16.39 -28.57 12.98
CA PHE A 271 15.46 -28.49 11.85
C PHE A 271 16.19 -28.24 10.53
N PHE A 272 17.11 -27.28 10.46
CA PHE A 272 17.89 -27.02 9.24
C PHE A 272 18.87 -28.15 8.90
N GLN A 273 19.43 -28.84 9.89
CA GLN A 273 20.22 -30.05 9.65
C GLN A 273 19.37 -31.18 9.07
N ARG A 274 18.13 -31.35 9.55
CA ARG A 274 17.21 -32.38 9.06
C ARG A 274 16.63 -32.05 7.69
N TYR A 275 16.38 -30.77 7.43
CA TYR A 275 15.80 -30.24 6.20
C TYR A 275 16.80 -29.33 5.48
N LEU A 276 17.98 -29.86 5.16
CA LEU A 276 19.05 -29.13 4.47
C LEU A 276 18.57 -28.46 3.18
N THR A 277 17.64 -29.07 2.45
CA THR A 277 17.01 -28.46 1.27
C THR A 277 16.32 -27.14 1.59
N VAL A 278 15.62 -27.04 2.72
CA VAL A 278 14.94 -25.80 3.17
C VAL A 278 15.96 -24.75 3.57
N TYR A 279 17.08 -25.17 4.19
CA TYR A 279 18.20 -24.28 4.48
C TYR A 279 18.82 -23.71 3.20
N PHE A 280 19.15 -24.54 2.21
CA PHE A 280 19.73 -24.08 0.94
C PHE A 280 18.79 -23.12 0.21
N ILE A 281 17.49 -23.42 0.18
CA ILE A 281 16.47 -22.52 -0.35
C ILE A 281 16.49 -21.15 0.34
N LEU A 282 16.48 -21.13 1.68
CA LEU A 282 16.51 -19.88 2.45
C LEU A 282 17.83 -19.12 2.27
N TYR A 283 18.94 -19.85 2.22
CA TYR A 283 20.26 -19.30 2.02
C TYR A 283 20.37 -18.62 0.65
N ASP A 284 20.02 -19.34 -0.43
CA ASP A 284 20.01 -18.80 -1.80
C ASP A 284 19.09 -17.58 -1.92
N TYR A 285 17.98 -17.58 -1.17
CA TYR A 285 17.08 -16.44 -1.11
C TYR A 285 17.72 -15.21 -0.48
N VAL A 286 18.38 -15.39 0.67
CA VAL A 286 19.02 -14.30 1.42
C VAL A 286 20.26 -13.80 0.68
N THR A 287 21.08 -14.67 0.10
CA THR A 287 22.25 -14.28 -0.69
C THR A 287 21.85 -13.56 -1.97
N SER A 288 20.90 -14.10 -2.74
CA SER A 288 20.37 -13.42 -3.94
C SER A 288 19.77 -12.06 -3.60
N PHE A 289 19.09 -11.94 -2.46
CA PHE A 289 18.59 -10.67 -1.98
C PHE A 289 19.74 -9.71 -1.62
N ALA A 290 20.73 -10.16 -0.86
CA ALA A 290 21.87 -9.33 -0.45
C ALA A 290 22.67 -8.84 -1.66
N GLU A 291 23.05 -9.74 -2.57
CA GLU A 291 23.83 -9.45 -3.78
C GLU A 291 23.14 -8.41 -4.66
N ARG A 292 21.85 -8.61 -4.98
CA ARG A 292 21.07 -7.66 -5.79
C ARG A 292 20.92 -6.27 -5.15
N ASN A 293 20.79 -6.20 -3.83
CA ASN A 293 20.73 -4.90 -3.13
C ASN A 293 22.09 -4.21 -3.16
N LEU A 294 23.18 -4.96 -2.99
CA LEU A 294 24.54 -4.44 -3.02
C LEU A 294 24.91 -3.91 -4.42
N GLU A 295 24.52 -4.63 -5.47
CA GLU A 295 24.62 -4.17 -6.86
C GLU A 295 23.84 -2.86 -7.12
N THR A 296 22.64 -2.72 -6.52
CA THR A 296 21.83 -1.50 -6.65
C THR A 296 22.51 -0.30 -5.98
N VAL A 297 23.11 -0.50 -4.79
CA VAL A 297 23.85 0.56 -4.09
C VAL A 297 25.07 0.98 -4.91
N TYR A 298 25.80 0.02 -5.50
CA TYR A 298 26.93 0.34 -6.37
C TYR A 298 26.52 1.07 -7.66
N ALA A 299 25.39 0.67 -8.28
CA ALA A 299 24.83 1.37 -9.43
C ALA A 299 24.43 2.82 -9.09
N MET A 300 23.78 3.04 -7.94
CA MET A 300 23.40 4.39 -7.47
C MET A 300 24.60 5.29 -7.16
N LEU A 301 25.72 4.72 -6.70
CA LEU A 301 26.94 5.47 -6.41
C LEU A 301 27.82 5.70 -7.65
N GLY A 302 27.43 5.20 -8.83
CA GLY A 302 28.20 5.33 -10.07
C GLY A 302 29.54 4.59 -10.04
N LEU A 303 29.75 3.71 -9.06
CA LEU A 303 30.98 2.94 -8.90
C LEU A 303 30.90 1.71 -9.82
N LYS A 304 31.42 1.85 -11.05
CA LYS A 304 31.71 0.70 -11.91
C LYS A 304 32.79 -0.14 -11.21
N ALA A 305 32.44 -1.28 -10.65
CA ALA A 305 33.44 -2.24 -10.19
C ALA A 305 34.29 -2.66 -11.40
N GLN A 306 35.60 -2.40 -11.34
CA GLN A 306 36.55 -2.73 -12.39
C GLN A 306 36.48 -4.24 -12.72
N GLY A 307 36.14 -4.57 -13.97
CA GLY A 307 36.45 -5.88 -14.55
C GLY A 307 35.32 -6.90 -14.70
N ALA A 308 34.08 -6.59 -14.32
CA ALA A 308 32.92 -7.39 -14.72
C ALA A 308 32.06 -6.56 -15.67
N ASP A 309 32.06 -6.91 -16.95
CA ASP A 309 30.90 -6.59 -17.79
C ASP A 309 29.67 -7.03 -17.01
N TYR A 310 28.76 -6.10 -16.73
CA TYR A 310 27.49 -6.40 -16.08
C TYR A 310 26.77 -7.45 -16.96
N LYS A 311 27.01 -8.73 -16.68
CA LYS A 311 26.19 -9.86 -17.09
C LYS A 311 24.98 -10.04 -16.16
N ALA A 312 24.69 -9.03 -15.34
CA ALA A 312 23.34 -8.82 -14.89
C ALA A 312 22.59 -8.22 -16.09
N VAL A 313 21.63 -8.97 -16.61
CA VAL A 313 20.42 -8.38 -17.22
C VAL A 313 20.10 -7.14 -16.39
N LEU A 314 20.34 -5.94 -16.95
CA LEU A 314 20.06 -4.67 -16.29
C LEU A 314 18.65 -4.82 -15.69
N ASP A 315 18.51 -4.81 -14.37
CA ASP A 315 17.20 -4.73 -13.72
C ASP A 315 16.63 -3.40 -14.24
N ASP A 316 15.67 -3.44 -15.17
CA ASP A 316 15.20 -2.27 -15.95
C ASP A 316 14.88 -1.08 -15.03
N SER A 317 14.41 -1.35 -13.81
CA SER A 317 14.16 -0.33 -12.80
C SER A 317 15.42 0.40 -12.28
N THR A 318 16.54 -0.30 -12.09
CA THR A 318 17.77 0.34 -11.60
C THR A 318 18.40 1.23 -12.69
N ALA A 319 18.33 0.80 -13.95
CA ALA A 319 18.78 1.60 -15.09
C ALA A 319 17.89 2.83 -15.35
N ASN A 320 16.58 2.67 -15.19
CA ASN A 320 15.63 3.79 -15.32
C ASN A 320 15.81 4.82 -14.19
N ARG A 321 16.18 4.40 -12.98
CA ARG A 321 16.49 5.32 -11.88
C ARG A 321 17.76 6.14 -12.12
N SER A 322 18.83 5.53 -12.63
CA SER A 322 20.05 6.29 -12.97
C SER A 322 19.78 7.25 -14.13
N ALA A 323 19.04 6.82 -15.15
CA ALA A 323 18.61 7.68 -16.24
C ALA A 323 17.74 8.86 -15.74
N SER A 324 16.89 8.63 -14.74
CA SER A 324 16.07 9.68 -14.12
C SER A 324 16.91 10.73 -13.40
N ALA A 325 17.96 10.30 -12.68
CA ALA A 325 18.89 11.20 -12.00
C ALA A 325 19.73 12.01 -12.99
N ASP A 326 20.19 11.38 -14.07
CA ASP A 326 20.95 12.04 -15.14
C ASP A 326 20.07 13.05 -15.90
N PHE A 327 18.82 12.70 -16.20
CA PHE A 327 17.84 13.63 -16.78
C PHE A 327 17.66 14.85 -15.89
N LEU A 328 17.38 14.65 -14.59
CA LEU A 328 17.21 15.77 -13.66
C LEU A 328 18.44 16.67 -13.62
N ARG A 329 19.64 16.08 -13.56
CA ARG A 329 20.90 16.84 -13.56
C ARG A 329 21.05 17.70 -14.82
N ASN A 330 20.76 17.12 -15.99
CA ASN A 330 20.87 17.84 -17.26
C ASN A 330 19.84 18.97 -17.39
N VAL A 331 18.60 18.74 -16.93
CA VAL A 331 17.54 19.75 -16.96
C VAL A 331 17.84 20.89 -15.99
N LEU A 332 18.31 20.60 -14.78
CA LEU A 332 18.68 21.62 -13.79
C LEU A 332 19.85 22.50 -14.25
N LEU A 333 20.81 21.94 -15.01
CA LEU A 333 21.98 22.67 -15.48
C LEU A 333 21.73 23.46 -16.79
N GLY A 334 20.85 22.98 -17.67
CA GLY A 334 20.69 23.56 -19.02
C GLY A 334 19.30 24.09 -19.37
N HIS A 335 18.23 23.57 -18.78
CA HIS A 335 16.86 23.76 -19.28
C HIS A 335 15.82 24.00 -18.17
N ILE A 336 16.21 24.68 -17.09
CA ILE A 336 15.33 24.89 -15.92
C ILE A 336 14.00 25.58 -16.27
N HIS A 337 13.99 26.43 -17.32
CA HIS A 337 12.78 27.11 -17.79
C HIS A 337 11.72 26.14 -18.33
N MET A 338 12.12 24.97 -18.84
CA MET A 338 11.18 23.96 -19.32
C MET A 338 10.46 23.25 -18.16
N LEU A 339 11.03 23.25 -16.95
CA LEU A 339 10.35 22.70 -15.75
C LEU A 339 9.21 23.58 -15.23
N ILE A 340 9.04 24.81 -15.73
CA ILE A 340 7.94 25.67 -15.28
C ILE A 340 6.61 25.10 -15.77
N LEU A 341 6.52 24.77 -17.05
CA LEU A 341 5.34 24.17 -17.68
C LEU A 341 5.46 22.65 -17.85
N GLY A 342 6.66 22.09 -17.76
CA GLY A 342 6.91 20.69 -18.04
C GLY A 342 7.08 20.40 -19.54
N TYR A 343 7.50 19.19 -19.85
CA TYR A 343 7.80 18.71 -21.19
C TYR A 343 6.58 18.11 -21.92
N GLY A 344 5.44 18.00 -21.23
CA GLY A 344 4.20 17.44 -21.78
C GLY A 344 3.81 16.12 -21.14
N TYR A 345 2.58 15.67 -21.42
CA TYR A 345 2.01 14.46 -20.82
C TYR A 345 2.83 13.21 -21.18
N LYS A 346 3.26 12.47 -20.14
CA LYS A 346 4.04 11.22 -20.27
C LYS A 346 5.24 11.37 -21.21
N PHE A 347 5.96 12.50 -21.12
CA PHE A 347 7.09 12.79 -21.99
C PHE A 347 8.22 11.79 -21.81
N LEU A 348 8.56 11.51 -20.54
CA LEU A 348 9.62 10.57 -20.20
C LEU A 348 9.19 9.72 -19.01
N TYR A 349 9.30 8.40 -19.17
CA TYR A 349 9.11 7.49 -18.05
C TYR A 349 10.26 7.67 -17.05
N LEU A 350 9.94 8.16 -15.86
CA LEU A 350 10.86 8.30 -14.75
C LEU A 350 10.40 7.37 -13.63
N ASP A 351 11.31 6.56 -13.10
CA ASP A 351 11.03 5.58 -12.03
C ASP A 351 10.70 6.23 -10.67
N VAL A 352 10.54 7.56 -10.64
CA VAL A 352 10.24 8.36 -9.46
C VAL A 352 9.00 9.21 -9.77
N PRO A 353 7.78 8.79 -9.36
CA PRO A 353 6.53 9.46 -9.70
C PRO A 353 6.48 10.97 -9.42
N ILE A 354 7.06 11.41 -8.30
CA ILE A 354 7.11 12.84 -7.96
C ILE A 354 7.96 13.63 -8.97
N MET A 355 9.04 13.01 -9.45
CA MET A 355 9.91 13.59 -10.47
C MET A 355 9.26 13.52 -11.86
N GLU A 356 8.54 12.44 -12.18
CA GLU A 356 7.74 12.35 -13.41
C GLU A 356 6.68 13.44 -13.46
N ALA A 357 5.97 13.70 -12.35
CA ALA A 357 5.00 14.79 -12.26
C ALA A 357 5.64 16.18 -12.48
N LEU A 358 6.86 16.39 -11.98
CA LEU A 358 7.64 17.62 -12.23
C LEU A 358 8.12 17.71 -13.68
N ALA A 359 8.59 16.61 -14.26
CA ALA A 359 9.11 16.60 -15.63
C ALA A 359 7.98 16.82 -16.65
N ASP A 360 6.86 16.14 -16.48
CA ASP A 360 5.75 16.17 -17.45
C ASP A 360 4.92 17.45 -17.37
N GLN A 361 4.59 17.90 -16.14
CA GLN A 361 3.59 18.95 -15.88
C GLN A 361 4.17 20.15 -15.12
N GLY A 362 5.50 20.16 -14.95
CA GLY A 362 6.23 21.25 -14.34
C GLY A 362 5.96 21.44 -12.85
N ILE A 363 6.23 22.66 -12.39
CA ILE A 363 6.03 23.08 -10.99
C ILE A 363 4.58 22.85 -10.56
N LEU A 364 3.61 23.05 -11.45
CA LEU A 364 2.20 22.91 -11.14
C LEU A 364 1.84 21.42 -10.88
N GLY A 365 2.35 20.50 -11.71
CA GLY A 365 2.22 19.06 -11.47
C GLY A 365 2.84 18.63 -10.14
N LEU A 366 4.06 19.12 -9.84
CA LEU A 366 4.75 18.84 -8.58
C LEU A 366 3.96 19.35 -7.37
N VAL A 367 3.46 20.58 -7.41
CA VAL A 367 2.71 21.17 -6.30
C VAL A 367 1.41 20.40 -6.06
N LEU A 368 0.69 20.01 -7.11
CA LEU A 368 -0.57 19.30 -6.94
C LEU A 368 -0.35 17.85 -6.49
N PHE A 369 0.44 17.05 -7.20
CA PHE A 369 0.67 15.64 -6.86
C PHE A 369 1.56 15.47 -5.63
N GLY A 370 2.72 16.13 -5.63
CA GLY A 370 3.65 16.13 -4.49
C GLY A 370 3.02 16.75 -3.25
N GLY A 371 2.15 17.75 -3.41
CA GLY A 371 1.40 18.32 -2.30
C GLY A 371 0.33 17.37 -1.72
N VAL A 372 -0.37 16.58 -2.55
CA VAL A 372 -1.26 15.51 -2.04
C VAL A 372 -0.46 14.48 -1.23
N ILE A 373 0.70 14.04 -1.73
CA ILE A 373 1.58 13.10 -1.03
C ILE A 373 2.09 13.72 0.29
N GLY A 374 2.56 14.97 0.25
CA GLY A 374 3.07 15.68 1.42
C GLY A 374 2.02 15.85 2.51
N MET A 375 0.80 16.26 2.12
CA MET A 375 -0.33 16.39 3.05
C MET A 375 -0.77 15.03 3.61
N ALA A 376 -0.83 13.98 2.78
CA ALA A 376 -1.09 12.61 3.25
C ALA A 376 -0.02 12.14 4.25
N GLY A 377 1.25 12.49 4.03
CA GLY A 377 2.32 12.21 4.98
C GLY A 377 2.17 12.95 6.30
N PHE A 378 1.84 14.24 6.26
CA PHE A 378 1.59 15.04 7.45
C PHE A 378 0.45 14.47 8.30
N TYR A 379 -0.69 14.14 7.68
CA TYR A 379 -1.81 13.53 8.40
C TYR A 379 -1.49 12.11 8.87
N SER A 380 -0.77 11.31 8.09
CA SER A 380 -0.33 9.95 8.48
C SER A 380 0.45 9.97 9.79
N LEU A 381 1.44 10.84 9.92
CA LEU A 381 2.24 10.96 11.14
C LEU A 381 1.40 11.40 12.35
N GLY A 382 0.47 12.34 12.14
CA GLY A 382 -0.47 12.76 13.18
C GLY A 382 -1.37 11.62 13.66
N ILE A 383 -1.90 10.83 12.73
CA ILE A 383 -2.79 9.70 13.02
C ILE A 383 -2.03 8.57 13.72
N MET A 384 -0.81 8.22 13.29
CA MET A 384 0.02 7.20 13.96
C MET A 384 0.30 7.53 15.43
N ARG A 385 0.39 8.82 15.77
CA ARG A 385 0.61 9.30 17.12
C ARG A 385 -0.67 9.33 17.97
N ARG A 386 -1.80 9.74 17.39
CA ARG A 386 -3.08 9.90 18.12
C ARG A 386 -3.89 8.62 18.20
N ASN A 387 -3.74 7.72 17.23
CA ASN A 387 -4.49 6.47 17.09
C ASN A 387 -6.02 6.67 17.27
N PRO A 388 -6.67 7.47 16.40
CA PRO A 388 -8.07 7.89 16.60
C PRO A 388 -9.08 6.77 16.31
N ASN A 389 -8.90 6.05 15.20
CA ASN A 389 -9.80 5.00 14.74
C ASN A 389 -9.03 4.00 13.85
N PRO A 390 -9.52 2.76 13.71
CA PRO A 390 -8.76 1.69 13.05
C PRO A 390 -8.58 1.91 11.54
N LEU A 391 -9.53 2.56 10.86
CA LEU A 391 -9.44 2.87 9.43
C LEU A 391 -8.33 3.89 9.16
N SER A 392 -8.36 5.02 9.88
CA SER A 392 -7.36 6.09 9.75
C SER A 392 -5.96 5.55 10.06
N VAL A 393 -5.82 4.73 11.12
CA VAL A 393 -4.54 4.11 11.49
C VAL A 393 -4.04 3.18 10.39
N PHE A 394 -4.92 2.33 9.86
CA PHE A 394 -4.59 1.48 8.72
C PHE A 394 -4.11 2.31 7.51
N LEU A 395 -4.85 3.36 7.14
CA LEU A 395 -4.49 4.22 6.01
C LEU A 395 -3.16 4.94 6.23
N ALA A 396 -2.87 5.35 7.46
CA ALA A 396 -1.61 6.00 7.80
C ALA A 396 -0.41 5.04 7.61
N TYR A 397 -0.50 3.79 8.07
CA TYR A 397 0.57 2.80 7.84
C TYR A 397 0.62 2.35 6.37
N PHE A 398 -0.54 2.22 5.71
CA PHE A 398 -0.62 1.88 4.29
C PHE A 398 0.03 2.96 3.42
N PHE A 399 -0.10 4.24 3.79
CA PHE A 399 0.55 5.35 3.11
C PHE A 399 2.07 5.23 3.05
N LEU A 400 2.72 4.58 4.03
CA LEU A 400 4.18 4.40 3.99
C LEU A 400 4.64 3.63 2.76
N LEU A 401 3.84 2.67 2.28
CA LEU A 401 4.11 1.98 1.03
C LEU A 401 4.01 2.94 -0.17
N ILE A 402 2.95 3.75 -0.22
CA ILE A 402 2.73 4.75 -1.28
C ILE A 402 3.84 5.80 -1.28
N LEU A 403 4.26 6.26 -0.11
CA LEU A 403 5.37 7.20 0.06
C LEU A 403 6.65 6.63 -0.54
N ILE A 404 7.01 5.40 -0.20
CA ILE A 404 8.21 4.77 -0.75
C ILE A 404 8.07 4.52 -2.24
N GLN A 405 6.92 4.07 -2.73
CA GLN A 405 6.67 3.91 -4.16
C GLN A 405 6.81 5.24 -4.91
N SER A 406 6.28 6.34 -4.36
CA SER A 406 6.38 7.68 -4.97
C SER A 406 7.80 8.20 -5.18
N ILE A 407 8.77 7.64 -4.44
CA ILE A 407 10.19 7.97 -4.55
C ILE A 407 11.05 6.85 -5.17
N THR A 408 10.48 5.69 -5.49
CA THR A 408 11.26 4.52 -5.95
C THR A 408 10.74 3.83 -7.20
N ASN A 409 9.42 3.74 -7.44
CA ASN A 409 8.88 3.08 -8.62
C ASN A 409 7.40 3.46 -8.83
N GLY A 410 7.05 3.69 -10.08
CA GLY A 410 5.69 3.71 -10.61
C GLY A 410 5.45 4.97 -11.43
N ARG A 411 4.18 5.26 -11.73
CA ARG A 411 3.82 6.48 -12.46
C ARG A 411 2.74 7.28 -11.73
N PRO A 412 2.78 8.62 -11.78
CA PRO A 412 1.81 9.47 -11.09
C PRO A 412 0.41 9.38 -11.70
N TYR A 413 0.26 8.76 -12.88
CA TYR A 413 -1.02 8.61 -13.60
C TYR A 413 -1.71 7.27 -13.36
N GLU A 414 -1.04 6.33 -12.68
CA GLU A 414 -1.58 4.99 -12.52
C GLU A 414 -2.68 4.90 -11.47
N ILE A 415 -3.68 4.07 -11.77
CA ILE A 415 -4.76 3.73 -10.83
C ILE A 415 -4.23 3.04 -9.56
N SER A 416 -3.04 2.44 -9.64
CA SER A 416 -2.31 1.84 -8.51
C SER A 416 -1.98 2.87 -7.41
N PHE A 417 -1.74 4.14 -7.77
CA PHE A 417 -1.53 5.25 -6.84
C PHE A 417 -2.84 5.93 -6.46
N TRP A 418 -3.69 6.21 -7.45
CA TRP A 418 -4.86 7.05 -7.22
C TRP A 418 -5.97 6.41 -6.42
N PHE A 419 -6.18 5.09 -6.51
CA PHE A 419 -7.18 4.45 -5.63
C PHE A 419 -6.79 4.54 -4.14
N PRO A 420 -5.56 4.19 -3.73
CA PRO A 420 -5.06 4.50 -2.39
C PRO A 420 -5.15 5.98 -2.01
N LEU A 421 -4.70 6.90 -2.87
CA LEU A 421 -4.71 8.33 -2.57
C LEU A 421 -6.14 8.88 -2.44
N ALA A 422 -7.09 8.39 -3.22
CA ALA A 422 -8.49 8.78 -3.12
C ALA A 422 -9.11 8.36 -1.77
N LEU A 423 -8.74 7.18 -1.24
CA LEU A 423 -9.11 6.80 0.13
C LEU A 423 -8.53 7.77 1.17
N MET A 424 -7.27 8.15 0.99
CA MET A 424 -6.60 9.10 1.89
C MET A 424 -7.26 10.47 1.85
N ILE A 425 -7.58 10.98 0.67
CA ILE A 425 -8.34 12.22 0.48
C ILE A 425 -9.67 12.16 1.23
N ARG A 426 -10.35 11.01 1.23
CA ARG A 426 -11.67 10.87 1.86
C ARG A 426 -11.62 10.76 3.39
N PHE A 427 -10.68 9.99 3.92
CA PHE A 427 -10.69 9.57 5.33
C PHE A 427 -9.60 10.19 6.20
N MET A 428 -8.57 10.84 5.63
CA MET A 428 -7.48 11.44 6.41
C MET A 428 -7.66 12.94 6.64
N GLY A 429 -7.33 13.39 7.85
CA GLY A 429 -7.43 14.80 8.24
C GLY A 429 -8.86 15.29 8.49
N VAL A 430 -9.84 14.39 8.49
CA VAL A 430 -11.26 14.65 8.74
C VAL A 430 -11.79 13.92 9.96
N ASP A 431 -10.91 13.40 10.82
CA ASP A 431 -11.30 12.61 12.00
C ASP A 431 -12.26 13.36 12.94
N HIS A 432 -12.17 14.69 13.00
CA HIS A 432 -13.06 15.57 13.78
C HIS A 432 -14.52 15.60 13.27
N LEU A 433 -14.79 15.09 12.08
CA LEU A 433 -16.13 14.99 11.50
C LEU A 433 -16.77 13.61 11.75
N PHE A 434 -16.05 12.69 12.39
CA PHE A 434 -16.56 11.35 12.66
C PHE A 434 -17.37 11.34 13.96
N PRO A 435 -18.46 10.56 14.02
CA PRO A 435 -19.19 10.35 15.27
C PRO A 435 -18.31 9.76 16.38
N ASP A 436 -18.50 10.19 17.63
CA ASP A 436 -17.68 9.80 18.79
C ASP A 436 -17.57 8.28 18.99
N HIS A 437 -18.64 7.54 18.70
CA HIS A 437 -18.67 6.07 18.84
C HIS A 437 -17.75 5.32 17.86
N LEU A 438 -17.18 6.01 16.86
CA LEU A 438 -16.21 5.46 15.91
C LEU A 438 -14.76 5.70 16.34
N HIS A 439 -14.54 6.48 17.40
CA HIS A 439 -13.22 6.71 17.96
C HIS A 439 -12.87 5.62 18.98
N ASP A 440 -11.69 5.03 18.85
CA ASP A 440 -11.15 4.11 19.87
C ASP A 440 -10.60 4.92 21.08
N ASN A 441 -10.21 6.19 20.85
CA ASN A 441 -9.85 7.16 21.88
C ASN A 441 -10.68 8.42 21.66
N THR A 442 -11.58 8.76 22.59
CA THR A 442 -12.36 10.00 22.52
C THR A 442 -11.40 11.19 22.39
N PRO A 443 -11.56 12.08 21.40
CA PRO A 443 -10.81 13.32 21.41
C PRO A 443 -11.14 14.04 22.72
N VAL A 444 -10.11 14.31 23.53
CA VAL A 444 -10.28 15.18 24.71
C VAL A 444 -10.66 16.54 24.15
N ASP A 445 -11.90 16.95 24.37
CA ASP A 445 -12.38 18.23 23.91
C ASP A 445 -11.49 19.32 24.54
N ALA A 446 -10.82 20.12 23.71
CA ALA A 446 -9.94 21.18 24.19
C ALA A 446 -10.70 22.27 24.99
N HIS A 447 -12.04 22.24 24.93
CA HIS A 447 -12.95 23.12 25.66
C HIS A 447 -13.45 22.55 26.99
N GLU A 448 -13.22 21.27 27.30
CA GLU A 448 -13.45 20.72 28.64
C GLU A 448 -12.17 20.88 29.48
N GLN A 449 -11.74 22.12 29.65
CA GLN A 449 -10.81 22.46 30.74
C GLN A 449 -11.53 22.19 32.06
N TYR A 450 -11.06 21.17 32.77
CA TYR A 450 -11.18 20.95 34.22
C TYR A 450 -12.33 21.72 34.89
N VAL A 451 -13.50 21.10 34.98
CA VAL A 451 -14.43 21.45 36.06
C VAL A 451 -13.77 20.97 37.35
N VAL A 452 -12.98 21.84 37.99
CA VAL A 452 -12.58 21.68 39.38
C VAL A 452 -13.87 21.75 40.18
N ILE A 453 -14.42 20.58 40.52
CA ILE A 453 -15.47 20.50 41.53
C ILE A 453 -14.83 20.99 42.82
N ALA A 454 -15.20 22.20 43.25
CA ALA A 454 -14.81 22.70 44.56
C ALA A 454 -15.35 21.72 45.61
N ASN A 455 -14.46 21.07 46.36
CA ASN A 455 -14.85 20.28 47.52
C ASN A 455 -15.54 21.21 48.51
N PRO A 456 -16.80 20.94 48.92
CA PRO A 456 -17.49 21.76 49.90
C PRO A 456 -17.10 21.30 51.31
N GLU A 457 -15.83 21.34 51.66
CA GLU A 457 -15.37 21.17 53.05
C GLU A 457 -14.16 22.06 53.32
N SER A 458 -14.44 23.32 53.67
CA SER A 458 -13.66 24.15 54.60
C SER A 458 -14.34 25.51 54.75
N ALA A 459 -15.33 25.55 55.65
CA ALA A 459 -15.74 26.75 56.36
C ALA A 459 -16.06 26.35 57.80
#